data_AF-A0AAW5EKX2-F1
#
_entry.id   AF-A0AAW5EKX2-F1
#
_cell.length_a   1.000
_cell.length_b   1.000
_cell.length_c   1.000
_cell.angle_alpha   90.00
_cell.angle_beta   90.00
_cell.angle_gamma   90.00
#
_symmetry.space_group_name_H-M   'P 1'
#
loop_
_entity.id
_entity.type
_entity.pdbx_description
1 polymer ?
#
loop_
_entity_poly.entity_id
_entity_poly.type
_entity_poly.pdbx_seq_one_letter_code
_entity_poly.pdbx_strand_id
1 'polypeptide(L)'
;MLFSTQGFLLLFLPVVLMLYYLCAPVRRVRQGVMIAASVVFYGLWDWRFVPFLVGVTLLNWGLACLWGRTRDRAWLLGGIVFNLCVLVFFKDANWLAGVLAAARGQVHNPWDIVLPLGLSFFVFQKISYLVDLMRGRAPVYGVVDFLEFVTFFPQLIAGPIVRHNEIVPQFAQSPRNGAMWENLSRGAMLLLIGLAKKAGLADTLASLCDPVFALVAQGHIPTPGQAWLAALAYTLQIYFDFSGYSDMAIGMALMFGLRLPFNFDAPYRSVSIRDFWRRWHMTLSRFLRDYLYIPMGGNRCGAVRQGCNLGATMLLAGAWHGAGWTYLVWGGLHGGALAVAHWWGRRGHRMPALAGWALTMLFIMLSWVIFRAPDMGAARMMLLAMAGGGHDHAATGHHGVVLVMALVVALVGPSSQRAILRDMPPAPWIAVAGGIAFVLLILLIGGRIPDPFIYFQF
;
A
#
# COMPACT_ATOMS: atom_id res chain seq x y z
N MET A 1 14.93 -3.17 -6.84
CA MET A 1 15.54 -2.00 -6.16
C MET A 1 14.48 -1.24 -5.34
N LEU A 2 14.84 -0.61 -4.23
CA LEU A 2 13.95 0.21 -3.39
C LEU A 2 14.08 1.70 -3.71
N PHE A 3 13.02 2.50 -3.51
CA PHE A 3 13.07 3.96 -3.75
C PHE A 3 13.95 4.72 -2.76
N SER A 4 14.10 4.18 -1.54
CA SER A 4 14.92 4.77 -0.48
C SER A 4 16.41 4.45 -0.60
N THR A 5 16.89 3.86 -1.70
CA THR A 5 18.33 3.58 -1.88
C THR A 5 19.04 4.72 -2.59
N GLN A 6 20.32 4.92 -2.25
CA GLN A 6 21.16 5.91 -2.93
C GLN A 6 21.30 5.60 -4.43
N GLY A 7 21.44 4.33 -4.81
CA GLY A 7 21.49 3.92 -6.22
C GLY A 7 20.22 4.26 -7.00
N PHE A 8 19.06 4.19 -6.34
CA PHE A 8 17.82 4.63 -6.96
C PHE A 8 17.78 6.16 -7.14
N LEU A 9 18.05 6.90 -6.06
CA LEU A 9 17.89 8.36 -6.00
C LEU A 9 18.95 9.13 -6.81
N LEU A 10 20.20 8.67 -6.81
CA LEU A 10 21.33 9.37 -7.41
C LEU A 10 21.67 8.90 -8.83
N LEU A 11 21.29 7.68 -9.21
CA LEU A 11 21.63 7.10 -10.51
C LEU A 11 20.39 6.75 -11.33
N PHE A 12 19.57 5.81 -10.86
CA PHE A 12 18.47 5.28 -11.67
C PHE A 12 17.43 6.37 -12.03
N LEU A 13 16.89 7.09 -11.05
CA LEU A 13 15.84 8.07 -11.29
C LEU A 13 16.32 9.25 -12.17
N PRO A 14 17.49 9.89 -11.92
CA PRO A 14 18.00 10.94 -12.79
C PRO A 14 18.24 10.49 -14.24
N VAL A 15 18.83 9.30 -14.44
CA VAL A 15 19.07 8.74 -15.78
C VAL A 15 17.77 8.48 -16.51
N VAL A 16 16.78 7.85 -15.85
CA VAL A 16 15.49 7.56 -16.47
C VAL A 16 14.71 8.84 -16.79
N LEU A 17 14.73 9.85 -15.91
CA LEU A 17 14.14 11.17 -16.19
C LEU A 17 14.79 11.81 -17.41
N MET A 18 16.13 11.85 -17.47
CA MET A 18 16.86 12.41 -18.60
C MET A 18 16.46 11.72 -19.90
N LEU A 19 16.50 10.38 -19.96
CA LEU A 19 16.11 9.61 -21.15
C LEU A 19 14.64 9.84 -21.53
N TYR A 20 13.73 9.82 -20.55
CA TYR A 20 12.30 10.04 -20.77
C TYR A 20 12.02 11.41 -21.38
N TYR A 21 12.67 12.47 -20.87
CA TYR A 21 12.52 13.81 -21.39
C TYR A 21 13.23 14.02 -22.73
N LEU A 22 14.38 13.38 -22.99
CA LEU A 22 15.04 13.40 -24.30
C LEU A 22 14.17 12.75 -25.38
N CYS A 23 13.51 11.63 -25.06
CA CYS A 23 12.60 10.92 -25.97
C CYS A 23 11.17 11.49 -26.00
N ALA A 24 10.88 12.55 -25.23
CA ALA A 24 9.54 13.11 -25.09
C ALA A 24 8.81 13.47 -26.40
N PRO A 25 9.49 13.93 -27.49
CA PRO A 25 8.82 14.27 -28.75
C PRO A 25 8.12 13.08 -29.41
N VAL A 26 8.63 11.85 -29.23
CA VAL A 26 8.08 10.65 -29.86
C VAL A 26 7.47 9.75 -28.79
N ARG A 27 6.13 9.75 -28.68
CA ARG A 27 5.39 8.98 -27.66
C ARG A 27 5.87 7.53 -27.56
N ARG A 28 5.94 6.81 -28.68
CA ARG A 28 6.32 5.38 -28.68
C ARG A 28 7.72 5.13 -28.11
N VAL A 29 8.68 5.99 -28.41
CA VAL A 29 10.06 5.88 -27.90
C VAL A 29 10.08 6.18 -26.41
N ARG A 30 9.39 7.24 -25.98
CA ARG A 30 9.23 7.60 -24.57
C ARG A 30 8.59 6.47 -23.74
N GLN A 31 7.53 5.86 -24.25
CA GLN A 31 6.89 4.70 -23.60
C GLN A 31 7.85 3.50 -23.55
N GLY A 32 8.62 3.27 -24.63
CA GLY A 32 9.68 2.26 -24.66
C GLY A 32 10.72 2.46 -23.56
N VAL A 33 11.20 3.70 -23.37
CA VAL A 33 12.10 4.05 -22.26
C VAL A 33 11.45 3.75 -20.90
N MET A 34 10.19 4.14 -20.71
CA MET A 34 9.49 3.92 -19.44
C MET A 34 9.29 2.43 -19.12
N ILE A 35 8.88 1.63 -20.12
CA ILE A 35 8.71 0.18 -19.98
C ILE A 35 10.07 -0.48 -19.70
N ALA A 36 11.11 -0.15 -20.47
CA ALA A 36 12.45 -0.70 -20.28
C ALA A 36 13.00 -0.36 -18.89
N ALA A 37 12.92 0.91 -18.48
CA ALA A 37 13.30 1.34 -17.14
C ALA A 37 12.53 0.56 -16.06
N SER A 38 11.23 0.34 -16.28
CA SER A 38 10.39 -0.38 -15.32
C SER A 38 10.74 -1.86 -15.19
N VAL A 39 11.02 -2.52 -16.32
CA VAL A 39 11.48 -3.91 -16.35
C VAL A 39 12.86 -4.04 -15.69
N VAL A 40 13.79 -3.12 -15.97
CA VAL A 40 15.10 -3.09 -15.33
C VAL A 40 14.96 -2.88 -13.82
N PHE A 41 14.14 -1.91 -13.39
CA PHE A 41 13.87 -1.65 -11.98
C PHE A 41 13.37 -2.88 -11.23
N TYR A 42 12.44 -3.62 -11.86
CA TYR A 42 11.90 -4.87 -11.33
C TYR A 42 12.97 -5.99 -11.32
N GLY A 43 13.74 -6.14 -12.40
CA GLY A 43 14.81 -7.13 -12.50
C GLY A 43 15.98 -6.90 -11.55
N LEU A 44 16.22 -5.64 -11.15
CA LEU A 44 17.17 -5.27 -10.09
C LEU A 44 16.68 -5.68 -8.69
N TRP A 45 15.43 -6.10 -8.53
CA TRP A 45 15.00 -6.84 -7.35
C TRP A 45 15.29 -8.33 -7.53
N ASP A 46 14.74 -8.93 -8.58
CA ASP A 46 15.05 -10.30 -8.99
C ASP A 46 14.70 -10.51 -10.47
N TRP A 47 15.72 -10.75 -11.29
CA TRP A 47 15.58 -10.90 -12.74
C TRP A 47 14.78 -12.15 -13.13
N ARG A 48 14.74 -13.18 -12.28
CA ARG A 48 14.03 -14.45 -12.54
C ARG A 48 12.52 -14.25 -12.68
N PHE A 49 11.98 -13.19 -12.06
CA PHE A 49 10.56 -12.86 -12.11
C PHE A 49 10.16 -11.92 -13.26
N VAL A 50 11.11 -11.40 -14.04
CA VAL A 50 10.81 -10.54 -15.20
C VAL A 50 9.97 -11.28 -16.26
N PRO A 51 10.33 -12.51 -16.69
CA PRO A 51 9.52 -13.27 -17.64
C PRO A 51 8.10 -13.52 -17.13
N PHE A 52 7.95 -13.77 -15.83
CA PHE A 52 6.64 -13.96 -15.20
C PHE A 52 5.80 -12.67 -15.23
N LEU A 53 6.37 -11.53 -14.82
CA LEU A 53 5.69 -10.24 -14.84
C LEU A 53 5.21 -9.89 -16.25
N VAL A 54 6.10 -9.98 -17.24
CA VAL A 54 5.77 -9.66 -18.64
C VAL A 54 4.81 -10.69 -19.21
N GLY A 55 5.03 -11.98 -18.96
CA GLY A 55 4.20 -13.08 -19.45
C GLY A 55 2.74 -13.00 -18.96
N VAL A 56 2.52 -12.85 -17.65
CA VAL A 56 1.16 -12.65 -17.09
C VAL A 56 0.51 -11.40 -17.66
N THR A 57 1.28 -10.34 -17.89
CA THR A 57 0.77 -9.08 -18.46
C THR A 57 0.33 -9.29 -19.91
N LEU A 58 1.17 -9.88 -20.76
CA LEU A 58 0.85 -10.17 -22.15
C LEU A 58 -0.30 -11.17 -22.29
N LEU A 59 -0.39 -12.18 -21.43
CA LEU A 59 -1.52 -13.10 -21.37
C LEU A 59 -2.84 -12.34 -21.16
N ASN A 60 -2.88 -11.48 -20.13
CA ASN A 60 -4.07 -10.68 -19.82
C ASN A 60 -4.46 -9.74 -20.97
N TRP A 61 -3.46 -9.12 -21.60
CA TRP A 61 -3.68 -8.32 -22.81
C TRP A 61 -4.25 -9.16 -23.96
N GLY A 62 -3.70 -10.36 -24.19
CA GLY A 62 -4.17 -11.30 -25.20
C GLY A 62 -5.63 -11.71 -24.98
N LEU A 63 -6.00 -12.03 -23.75
CA LEU A 63 -7.39 -12.33 -23.36
C LEU A 63 -8.33 -11.15 -23.62
N ALA A 64 -7.91 -9.92 -23.32
CA ALA A 64 -8.67 -8.72 -23.64
C ALA A 64 -8.84 -8.51 -25.16
N CYS A 65 -7.81 -8.79 -25.95
CA CYS A 65 -7.88 -8.76 -27.42
C CYS A 65 -8.80 -9.83 -28.00
N LEU A 66 -8.76 -11.06 -27.46
CA LEU A 66 -9.67 -12.15 -27.85
C LEU A 66 -11.12 -11.79 -27.54
N TRP A 67 -11.39 -11.22 -26.37
CA TRP A 67 -12.70 -10.65 -26.06
C TRP A 67 -13.10 -9.54 -27.05
N GLY A 68 -12.18 -8.64 -27.40
CA GLY A 68 -12.45 -7.57 -28.38
C GLY A 68 -12.94 -8.09 -29.73
N ARG A 69 -12.40 -9.24 -30.18
CA ARG A 69 -12.76 -9.90 -31.44
C ARG A 69 -14.01 -10.77 -31.34
N THR A 70 -14.14 -11.57 -30.29
CA THR A 70 -15.19 -12.59 -30.15
C THR A 70 -16.42 -12.09 -29.39
N ARG A 71 -16.25 -11.07 -28.55
CA ARG A 71 -17.19 -10.61 -27.52
C ARG A 71 -17.59 -11.67 -26.49
N ASP A 72 -16.87 -12.80 -26.44
CA ASP A 72 -17.11 -13.87 -25.48
C ASP A 72 -16.54 -13.52 -24.10
N ARG A 73 -17.41 -13.46 -23.09
CA ARG A 73 -17.07 -13.13 -21.70
C ARG A 73 -16.21 -14.21 -21.03
N ALA A 74 -16.17 -15.44 -21.58
CA ALA A 74 -15.33 -16.52 -21.05
C ALA A 74 -13.85 -16.14 -21.01
N TRP A 75 -13.34 -15.38 -22.00
CA TRP A 75 -11.96 -14.90 -22.00
C TRP A 75 -11.65 -13.97 -20.83
N LEU A 76 -12.58 -13.07 -20.49
CA LEU A 76 -12.40 -12.14 -19.36
C LEU A 76 -12.54 -12.87 -18.03
N LEU A 77 -13.52 -13.77 -17.89
CA LEU A 77 -13.69 -14.61 -16.70
C LEU A 77 -12.47 -15.51 -16.48
N GLY A 78 -11.97 -16.17 -17.54
CA GLY A 78 -10.76 -16.97 -17.50
C GLY A 78 -9.54 -16.16 -17.06
N GLY A 79 -9.40 -14.92 -17.55
CA GLY A 79 -8.36 -14.01 -17.09
C GLY A 79 -8.48 -13.63 -15.61
N ILE A 80 -9.69 -13.33 -15.13
CA ILE A 80 -9.92 -13.03 -13.71
C ILE A 80 -9.59 -14.24 -12.84
N VAL A 81 -10.08 -15.43 -13.19
CA VAL A 81 -9.80 -16.69 -12.48
C VAL A 81 -8.30 -16.96 -12.47
N PHE A 82 -7.62 -16.84 -13.61
CA PHE A 82 -6.17 -17.03 -13.71
C PHE A 82 -5.41 -16.10 -12.75
N ASN A 83 -5.73 -14.80 -12.72
CA ASN A 83 -5.07 -13.86 -11.82
C ASN A 83 -5.35 -14.17 -10.33
N LEU A 84 -6.56 -14.60 -9.99
CA LEU A 84 -6.88 -15.03 -8.62
C LEU A 84 -6.10 -16.29 -8.24
N CYS A 85 -6.02 -17.28 -9.13
CA CYS A 85 -5.21 -18.48 -8.92
C CYS A 85 -3.73 -18.16 -8.73
N VAL A 86 -3.19 -17.24 -9.53
CA VAL A 86 -1.82 -16.74 -9.39
C VAL A 86 -1.62 -16.09 -8.02
N LEU A 87 -2.55 -15.24 -7.57
CA LEU A 87 -2.46 -14.58 -6.27
C LEU A 87 -2.47 -15.60 -5.12
N VAL A 88 -3.46 -16.51 -5.13
CA VAL A 88 -3.61 -17.56 -4.10
C VAL A 88 -2.40 -18.50 -4.09
N PHE A 89 -1.87 -18.88 -5.26
CA PHE A 89 -0.72 -19.77 -5.35
C PHE A 89 0.52 -19.18 -4.68
N PHE A 90 0.88 -17.94 -5.02
CA PHE A 90 2.10 -17.34 -4.48
C PHE A 90 1.95 -16.82 -3.05
N LYS A 91 0.75 -16.41 -2.64
CA LYS A 91 0.53 -15.78 -1.33
C LYS A 91 0.05 -16.76 -0.26
N ASP A 92 -0.89 -17.64 -0.61
CA ASP A 92 -1.68 -18.40 0.38
C ASP A 92 -1.44 -19.91 0.35
N ALA A 93 -0.81 -20.45 -0.72
CA ALA A 93 -0.71 -21.89 -0.92
C ALA A 93 -0.04 -22.64 0.24
N ASN A 94 1.05 -22.10 0.79
CA ASN A 94 1.74 -22.69 1.94
C ASN A 94 0.86 -22.72 3.20
N TRP A 95 0.16 -21.62 3.48
CA TRP A 95 -0.72 -21.54 4.64
C TRP A 95 -1.92 -22.48 4.50
N LEU A 96 -2.55 -22.51 3.31
CA LEU A 96 -3.67 -23.40 3.01
C LEU A 96 -3.26 -24.88 3.11
N ALA A 97 -2.08 -25.25 2.59
CA ALA A 97 -1.55 -26.59 2.72
C ALA A 97 -1.29 -26.96 4.20
N GLY A 98 -0.76 -26.02 4.98
CA GLY A 98 -0.61 -26.17 6.43
C GLY A 98 -1.93 -26.41 7.16
N VAL A 99 -2.98 -25.65 6.84
CA VAL A 99 -4.32 -25.84 7.42
C VAL A 99 -4.90 -27.21 7.06
N LEU A 100 -4.77 -27.64 5.80
CA LEU A 100 -5.27 -28.93 5.34
C LEU A 100 -4.50 -30.11 5.94
N ALA A 101 -3.18 -29.98 6.08
CA ALA A 101 -2.34 -30.99 6.74
C ALA A 101 -2.72 -31.11 8.22
N ALA A 102 -2.81 -29.99 8.94
CA ALA A 102 -3.19 -29.98 10.35
C ALA A 102 -4.58 -30.60 10.59
N ALA A 103 -5.54 -30.35 9.70
CA ALA A 103 -6.87 -30.96 9.75
C ALA A 103 -6.86 -32.49 9.58
N ARG A 104 -5.78 -33.05 9.00
CA ARG A 104 -5.54 -34.50 8.85
C ARG A 104 -4.58 -35.06 9.89
N GLY A 105 -4.17 -34.25 10.87
CA GLY A 105 -3.12 -34.62 11.85
C GLY A 105 -1.72 -34.74 11.24
N GLN A 106 -1.49 -34.15 10.07
CA GLN A 106 -0.21 -34.12 9.38
C GLN A 106 0.49 -32.77 9.56
N VAL A 107 1.81 -32.74 9.38
CA VAL A 107 2.60 -31.51 9.35
C VAL A 107 2.93 -31.20 7.90
N HIS A 108 2.62 -29.98 7.46
CA HIS A 108 3.04 -29.48 6.14
C HIS A 108 4.45 -28.94 6.23
N ASN A 109 5.34 -29.41 5.36
CA ASN A 109 6.64 -28.78 5.14
C ASN A 109 6.46 -27.69 4.07
N PRO A 110 6.68 -26.40 4.41
CA PRO A 110 6.48 -25.31 3.46
C PRO A 110 7.27 -25.49 2.18
N TRP A 111 6.62 -25.26 1.05
CA TRP A 111 7.26 -25.19 -0.26
C TRP A 111 8.09 -23.91 -0.37
N ASP A 112 9.21 -23.98 -1.09
CA ASP A 112 10.07 -22.82 -1.38
C ASP A 112 9.46 -21.93 -2.47
N ILE A 113 8.33 -21.31 -2.14
CA ILE A 113 7.59 -20.39 -3.01
C ILE A 113 8.06 -18.98 -2.71
N VAL A 114 8.81 -18.39 -3.64
CA VAL A 114 9.22 -16.99 -3.56
C VAL A 114 8.12 -16.11 -4.15
N LEU A 115 7.57 -15.21 -3.34
CA LEU A 115 6.52 -14.26 -3.73
C LEU A 115 7.09 -13.17 -4.68
N PRO A 116 6.58 -13.05 -5.91
CA PRO A 116 6.96 -11.96 -6.81
C PRO A 116 6.61 -10.60 -6.19
N LEU A 117 7.56 -9.67 -6.21
CA LEU A 117 7.34 -8.33 -5.66
C LEU A 117 6.19 -7.61 -6.37
N GLY A 118 5.32 -6.94 -5.62
CA GLY A 118 4.19 -6.22 -6.22
C GLY A 118 3.11 -7.08 -6.87
N LEU A 119 3.16 -8.43 -6.72
CA LEU A 119 2.18 -9.38 -7.27
C LEU A 119 0.74 -8.91 -7.05
N SER A 120 0.43 -8.57 -5.80
CA SER A 120 -0.89 -8.12 -5.37
C SER A 120 -1.39 -6.91 -6.16
N PHE A 121 -0.52 -5.92 -6.41
CA PHE A 121 -0.90 -4.67 -7.05
C PHE A 121 -1.16 -4.86 -8.55
N PHE A 122 -0.23 -5.50 -9.26
CA PHE A 122 -0.41 -5.70 -10.70
C PHE A 122 -1.51 -6.72 -11.02
N VAL A 123 -1.78 -7.68 -10.14
CA VAL A 123 -2.93 -8.59 -10.25
C VAL A 123 -4.23 -7.80 -10.12
N PHE A 124 -4.35 -6.91 -9.12
CA PHE A 124 -5.53 -6.07 -8.94
C PHE A 124 -5.76 -5.12 -10.13
N GLN A 125 -4.69 -4.55 -10.69
CA GLN A 125 -4.78 -3.75 -11.91
C GLN A 125 -5.36 -4.55 -13.08
N LYS A 126 -4.86 -5.77 -13.32
CA LYS A 126 -5.35 -6.65 -14.39
C LYS A 126 -6.80 -7.03 -14.18
N ILE A 127 -7.17 -7.47 -12.97
CA ILE A 127 -8.56 -7.82 -12.63
C ILE A 127 -9.47 -6.61 -12.81
N SER A 128 -9.09 -5.43 -12.29
CA SER A 128 -9.90 -4.21 -12.43
C SER A 128 -10.17 -3.86 -13.89
N TYR A 129 -9.14 -3.93 -14.74
CA TYR A 129 -9.26 -3.70 -16.17
C TYR A 129 -10.16 -4.72 -16.86
N LEU A 130 -9.99 -6.02 -16.61
CA LEU A 130 -10.85 -7.06 -17.20
C LEU A 130 -12.31 -6.91 -16.77
N VAL A 131 -12.58 -6.57 -15.51
CA VAL A 131 -13.93 -6.32 -15.03
C VAL A 131 -14.53 -5.07 -15.67
N ASP A 132 -13.77 -3.98 -15.81
CA ASP A 132 -14.27 -2.77 -16.45
C ASP A 132 -14.46 -2.94 -17.96
N LEU A 133 -13.63 -3.75 -18.62
CA LEU A 133 -13.82 -4.17 -20.01
C LEU A 133 -15.13 -4.96 -20.17
N MET A 134 -15.40 -5.92 -19.27
CA MET A 134 -16.66 -6.67 -19.22
C MET A 134 -17.88 -5.77 -18.99
N ARG A 135 -17.72 -4.68 -18.23
CA ARG A 135 -18.76 -3.67 -17.96
C ARG A 135 -18.90 -2.63 -19.07
N GLY A 136 -18.09 -2.69 -20.14
CA GLY A 136 -18.09 -1.68 -21.22
C GLY A 136 -17.55 -0.31 -20.79
N ARG A 137 -16.72 -0.26 -19.74
CA ARG A 137 -16.11 0.96 -19.18
C ARG A 137 -14.64 1.13 -19.54
N ALA A 138 -14.08 0.19 -20.30
CA ALA A 138 -12.72 0.23 -20.80
C ALA A 138 -12.70 -0.11 -22.30
N PRO A 139 -11.83 0.54 -23.10
CA PRO A 139 -11.50 0.06 -24.43
C PRO A 139 -10.46 -1.08 -24.36
N VAL A 140 -10.32 -1.84 -25.45
CA VAL A 140 -9.18 -2.75 -25.60
C VAL A 140 -7.93 -1.92 -25.91
N TYR A 141 -6.97 -1.92 -25.00
CA TYR A 141 -5.73 -1.16 -25.17
C TYR A 141 -4.74 -1.84 -26.12
N GLY A 142 -3.89 -1.02 -26.77
CA GLY A 142 -2.71 -1.52 -27.48
C GLY A 142 -1.68 -2.08 -26.49
N VAL A 143 -0.83 -3.00 -26.97
CA VAL A 143 0.12 -3.73 -26.11
C VAL A 143 1.07 -2.81 -25.34
N VAL A 144 1.53 -1.72 -25.96
CA VAL A 144 2.47 -0.76 -25.33
C VAL A 144 1.79 -0.01 -24.19
N ASP A 145 0.57 0.49 -24.40
CA ASP A 145 -0.18 1.21 -23.36
C ASP A 145 -0.51 0.29 -22.18
N PHE A 146 -0.86 -0.98 -22.48
CA PHE A 146 -1.15 -1.97 -21.44
C PHE A 146 0.11 -2.41 -20.67
N LEU A 147 1.24 -2.59 -21.36
CA LEU A 147 2.52 -2.89 -20.71
C LEU A 147 2.98 -1.73 -19.83
N GLU A 148 2.95 -0.49 -20.32
CA GLU A 148 3.32 0.67 -19.51
C GLU A 148 2.39 0.81 -18.31
N PHE A 149 1.07 0.66 -18.48
CA PHE A 149 0.10 0.69 -17.38
C PHE A 149 0.47 -0.27 -16.25
N VAL A 150 0.74 -1.52 -16.58
CA VAL A 150 0.99 -2.56 -15.58
C VAL A 150 2.40 -2.46 -15.01
N THR A 151 3.40 -2.16 -15.84
CA THR A 151 4.81 -2.20 -15.42
C THR A 151 5.30 -0.90 -14.80
N PHE A 152 4.60 0.23 -14.95
CA PHE A 152 5.05 1.56 -14.52
C PHE A 152 5.68 1.54 -13.11
N PHE A 153 7.00 1.66 -13.04
CA PHE A 153 7.75 1.39 -11.82
C PHE A 153 7.36 2.22 -10.60
N PRO A 154 6.92 3.51 -10.71
CA PRO A 154 6.51 4.27 -9.54
C PRO A 154 5.35 3.62 -8.79
N GLN A 155 4.49 2.85 -9.47
CA GLN A 155 3.37 2.15 -8.83
C GLN A 155 3.55 0.63 -8.68
N LEU A 156 4.49 0.02 -9.42
CA LEU A 156 4.57 -1.43 -9.64
C LEU A 156 4.65 -2.25 -8.35
N ILE A 157 5.46 -1.83 -7.38
CA ILE A 157 5.73 -2.64 -6.18
C ILE A 157 4.66 -2.44 -5.12
N ALA A 158 4.42 -1.20 -4.68
CA ALA A 158 3.43 -0.90 -3.64
C ALA A 158 2.86 0.52 -3.71
N GLY A 159 2.74 1.08 -4.92
CA GLY A 159 2.16 2.40 -5.08
C GLY A 159 0.64 2.40 -4.89
N PRO A 160 -0.02 3.54 -5.16
CA PRO A 160 -1.48 3.59 -5.23
C PRO A 160 -2.02 2.52 -6.21
N ILE A 161 -3.13 1.87 -5.85
CA ILE A 161 -3.82 0.90 -6.72
C ILE A 161 -4.55 1.68 -7.81
N VAL A 162 -3.83 1.95 -8.90
CA VAL A 162 -4.29 2.81 -9.99
C VAL A 162 -5.16 2.06 -10.98
N ARG A 163 -6.20 2.73 -11.46
CA ARG A 163 -7.07 2.20 -12.51
C ARG A 163 -6.60 2.63 -13.88
N HIS A 164 -6.87 1.79 -14.87
CA HIS A 164 -6.48 2.05 -16.25
C HIS A 164 -6.99 3.42 -16.76
N ASN A 165 -8.22 3.81 -16.38
CA ASN A 165 -8.84 5.07 -16.79
C ASN A 165 -8.26 6.30 -16.09
N GLU A 166 -7.54 6.13 -14.98
CA GLU A 166 -6.85 7.22 -14.29
C GLU A 166 -5.53 7.55 -15.00
N ILE A 167 -4.80 6.56 -15.53
CA ILE A 167 -3.41 6.75 -16.00
C ILE A 167 -3.22 6.60 -17.52
N VAL A 168 -3.86 5.64 -18.18
CA VAL A 168 -3.63 5.34 -19.61
C VAL A 168 -3.93 6.54 -20.51
N PRO A 169 -5.02 7.32 -20.30
CA PRO A 169 -5.27 8.52 -21.10
C PRO A 169 -4.16 9.57 -21.00
N GLN A 170 -3.41 9.60 -19.88
CA GLN A 170 -2.31 10.55 -19.68
C GLN A 170 -1.09 10.19 -20.54
N PHE A 171 -0.91 8.93 -20.97
CA PHE A 171 0.21 8.51 -21.83
C PHE A 171 0.20 9.18 -23.21
N ALA A 172 -0.94 9.71 -23.66
CA ALA A 172 -1.00 10.46 -24.91
C ALA A 172 -0.42 11.89 -24.77
N GLN A 173 -0.35 12.42 -23.56
CA GLN A 173 0.06 13.80 -23.31
C GLN A 173 1.58 13.94 -23.37
N SER A 174 2.06 15.10 -23.81
CA SER A 174 3.49 15.43 -23.75
C SER A 174 3.85 15.88 -22.33
N PRO A 175 4.92 15.34 -21.72
CA PRO A 175 5.44 15.83 -20.44
C PRO A 175 6.13 17.19 -20.59
N ARG A 176 6.56 17.56 -21.81
CA ARG A 176 7.11 18.88 -22.15
C ARG A 176 5.97 19.87 -22.42
N ASN A 177 5.14 20.11 -21.41
CA ASN A 177 4.06 21.09 -21.45
C ASN A 177 4.35 22.26 -20.49
N GLY A 178 3.47 23.26 -20.44
CA GLY A 178 3.65 24.45 -19.60
C GLY A 178 3.79 24.16 -18.10
N ALA A 179 3.34 23.00 -17.63
CA ALA A 179 3.43 22.57 -16.23
C ALA A 179 4.68 21.71 -15.93
N MET A 180 5.59 21.50 -16.90
CA MET A 180 6.75 20.61 -16.75
C MET A 180 7.60 20.93 -15.51
N TRP A 181 8.02 22.18 -15.35
CA TRP A 181 8.89 22.59 -14.24
C TRP A 181 8.18 22.54 -12.88
N GLU A 182 6.88 22.84 -12.87
CA GLU A 182 6.05 22.71 -11.66
C GLU A 182 5.89 21.24 -11.26
N ASN A 183 5.64 20.36 -12.22
CA ASN A 183 5.52 18.93 -11.99
C ASN A 183 6.85 18.32 -11.47
N LEU A 184 7.99 18.71 -12.05
CA LEU A 184 9.31 18.28 -11.59
C LEU A 184 9.60 18.76 -10.17
N SER A 185 9.37 20.04 -9.88
CA SER A 185 9.66 20.62 -8.56
C SER A 185 8.73 20.08 -7.46
N ARG A 186 7.42 20.05 -7.68
CA ARG A 186 6.46 19.45 -6.74
C ARG A 186 6.68 17.95 -6.58
N GLY A 187 7.03 17.26 -7.68
CA GLY A 187 7.39 15.85 -7.66
C GLY A 187 8.62 15.57 -6.78
N ALA A 188 9.66 16.41 -6.89
CA ALA A 188 10.86 16.36 -6.04
C ALA A 188 10.55 16.58 -4.57
N MET A 189 9.69 17.55 -4.25
CA MET A 189 9.27 17.81 -2.88
C MET A 189 8.44 16.66 -2.28
N LEU A 190 7.56 16.03 -3.06
CA LEU A 190 6.82 14.85 -2.62
C LEU A 190 7.74 13.64 -2.39
N LEU A 191 8.71 13.41 -3.29
CA LEU A 191 9.74 12.40 -3.12
C LEU A 191 10.53 12.64 -1.83
N LEU A 192 10.93 13.88 -1.57
CA LEU A 192 11.68 14.28 -0.38
C LEU A 192 10.88 14.06 0.92
N ILE A 193 9.62 14.49 0.97
CA ILE A 193 8.75 14.24 2.13
C ILE A 193 8.54 12.74 2.33
N GLY A 194 8.33 12.00 1.24
CA GLY A 194 8.18 10.54 1.31
C GLY A 194 9.41 9.86 1.89
N LEU A 195 10.60 10.32 1.49
CA LEU A 195 11.88 9.85 2.01
C LEU A 195 12.06 10.18 3.50
N ALA A 196 11.72 11.41 3.91
CA ALA A 196 11.78 11.83 5.31
C ALA A 196 10.83 11.02 6.20
N LYS A 197 9.63 10.70 5.72
CA LYS A 197 8.70 9.82 6.44
C LYS A 197 9.22 8.40 6.57
N LYS A 198 9.79 7.84 5.50
CA LYS A 198 10.36 6.48 5.50
C LYS A 198 11.60 6.40 6.40
N ALA A 199 12.68 7.06 5.98
CA ALA A 199 14.00 6.92 6.60
C ALA A 199 14.12 7.70 7.93
N GLY A 200 13.41 8.83 8.06
CA GLY A 200 13.48 9.68 9.25
C GLY A 200 12.51 9.27 10.37
N LEU A 201 11.27 8.90 10.03
CA LEU A 201 10.24 8.57 11.03
C LEU A 201 10.02 7.07 11.14
N ALA A 202 9.63 6.39 10.05
CA ALA A 202 9.19 5.00 10.12
C ALA A 202 10.31 4.05 10.56
N ASP A 203 11.50 4.15 9.97
CA ASP A 203 12.62 3.26 10.30
C ASP A 203 13.11 3.49 11.75
N THR A 204 12.99 4.72 12.27
CA THR A 204 13.30 5.01 13.69
C THR A 204 12.20 4.54 14.64
N LEU A 205 10.94 4.53 14.21
CA LEU A 205 9.84 3.96 15.00
C LEU A 205 9.90 2.43 15.02
N ALA A 206 10.42 1.80 13.96
CA ALA A 206 10.65 0.37 13.89
C ALA A 206 11.56 -0.12 15.04
N SER A 207 12.64 0.61 15.34
CA SER A 207 13.55 0.27 16.44
C SER A 207 12.90 0.36 17.84
N LEU A 208 11.73 1.00 17.96
CA LEU A 208 10.95 1.03 19.21
C LEU A 208 10.00 -0.17 19.35
N CYS A 209 9.37 -0.61 18.26
CA CYS A 209 8.36 -1.67 18.33
C CYS A 209 8.90 -3.08 18.01
N ASP A 210 9.85 -3.20 17.07
CA ASP A 210 10.32 -4.51 16.59
C ASP A 210 10.93 -5.39 17.70
N PRO A 211 11.76 -4.86 18.64
CA PRO A 211 12.27 -5.67 19.74
C PRO A 211 11.16 -6.24 20.64
N VAL A 212 10.09 -5.47 20.86
CA VAL A 212 8.97 -5.88 21.72
C VAL A 212 8.15 -6.99 21.05
N PHE A 213 7.85 -6.85 19.75
CA PHE A 213 7.17 -7.91 18.99
C PHE A 213 8.03 -9.17 18.83
N ALA A 214 9.35 -9.03 18.68
CA ALA A 214 10.28 -10.16 18.65
C ALA A 214 10.32 -10.92 19.98
N LEU A 215 10.32 -10.20 21.11
CA LEU A 215 10.26 -10.80 22.45
C LEU A 215 8.94 -11.57 22.67
N VAL A 216 7.82 -11.00 22.24
CA VAL A 216 6.51 -11.66 22.27
C VAL A 216 6.48 -12.91 21.38
N ALA A 217 7.10 -12.86 20.20
CA ALA A 217 7.21 -14.02 19.31
C ALA A 217 7.97 -15.20 19.95
N GLN A 218 8.84 -14.91 20.93
CA GLN A 218 9.59 -15.90 21.70
C GLN A 218 8.85 -16.39 22.95
N GLY A 219 7.61 -15.95 23.18
CA GLY A 219 6.78 -16.41 24.31
C GLY A 219 6.85 -15.54 25.57
N HIS A 220 7.57 -14.43 25.55
CA HIS A 220 7.70 -13.52 26.69
C HIS A 220 6.59 -12.46 26.69
N ILE A 221 6.19 -11.98 27.87
CA ILE A 221 5.08 -11.03 28.01
C ILE A 221 5.62 -9.67 28.46
N PRO A 222 5.72 -8.68 27.55
CA PRO A 222 6.33 -7.39 27.85
C PRO A 222 5.54 -6.64 28.92
N THR A 223 6.18 -5.73 29.65
CA THR A 223 5.47 -4.86 30.60
C THR A 223 4.37 -4.03 29.91
N PRO A 224 3.32 -3.59 30.65
CA PRO A 224 2.22 -2.82 30.07
C PRO A 224 2.68 -1.54 29.36
N GLY A 225 3.65 -0.82 29.92
CA GLY A 225 4.22 0.38 29.31
C GLY A 225 4.90 0.09 27.97
N GLN A 226 5.64 -1.01 27.88
CA GLN A 226 6.31 -1.43 26.65
C GLN A 226 5.31 -1.89 25.58
N ALA A 227 4.25 -2.60 25.98
CA ALA A 227 3.22 -3.05 25.06
C ALA A 227 2.46 -1.86 24.43
N TRP A 228 2.06 -0.87 25.24
CA TRP A 228 1.43 0.36 24.73
C TRP A 228 2.37 1.20 23.87
N LEU A 229 3.64 1.34 24.27
CA LEU A 229 4.64 2.05 23.49
C LEU A 229 4.87 1.37 22.13
N ALA A 230 5.01 0.04 22.11
CA ALA A 230 5.20 -0.72 20.88
C ALA A 230 3.97 -0.65 19.96
N ALA A 231 2.76 -0.74 20.51
CA ALA A 231 1.52 -0.60 19.74
C ALA A 231 1.39 0.79 19.09
N LEU A 232 1.73 1.85 19.85
CA LEU A 232 1.72 3.22 19.35
C LEU A 232 2.81 3.46 18.29
N ALA A 233 4.04 3.00 18.57
CA ALA A 233 5.16 3.11 17.64
C ALA A 233 4.87 2.38 16.33
N TYR A 234 4.34 1.15 16.40
CA TYR A 234 3.93 0.39 15.22
C TYR A 234 2.82 1.09 14.44
N THR A 235 1.81 1.65 15.13
CA THR A 235 0.74 2.42 14.49
C THR A 235 1.31 3.60 13.69
N LEU A 236 2.28 4.33 14.24
CA LEU A 236 2.91 5.43 13.50
C LEU A 236 3.85 4.91 12.40
N GLN A 237 4.61 3.85 12.66
CA GLN A 237 5.52 3.21 11.70
C GLN A 237 4.76 2.81 10.44
N ILE A 238 3.70 2.00 10.55
CA ILE A 238 2.95 1.52 9.38
C ILE A 238 2.38 2.68 8.56
N TYR A 239 1.96 3.76 9.20
CA TYR A 239 1.48 4.96 8.51
C TYR A 239 2.58 5.72 7.77
N PHE A 240 3.68 6.02 8.45
CA PHE A 240 4.76 6.82 7.85
C PHE A 240 5.52 6.03 6.80
N ASP A 241 5.66 4.72 6.98
CA ASP A 241 6.27 3.85 5.98
C ASP A 241 5.43 3.81 4.70
N PHE A 242 4.14 3.49 4.82
CA PHE A 242 3.27 3.33 3.66
C PHE A 242 2.89 4.67 3.01
N SER A 243 2.60 5.70 3.82
CA SER A 243 2.37 7.03 3.25
C SER A 243 3.64 7.64 2.66
N GLY A 244 4.82 7.36 3.25
CA GLY A 244 6.11 7.76 2.71
C GLY A 244 6.35 7.12 1.33
N TYR A 245 6.18 5.80 1.22
CA TYR A 245 6.27 5.10 -0.06
C TYR A 245 5.28 5.64 -1.10
N SER A 246 4.03 5.86 -0.70
CA SER A 246 3.00 6.42 -1.59
C SER A 246 3.35 7.83 -2.06
N ASP A 247 3.86 8.69 -1.19
CA ASP A 247 4.27 10.05 -1.54
C ASP A 247 5.48 10.04 -2.51
N MET A 248 6.44 9.13 -2.32
CA MET A 248 7.54 8.92 -3.28
C MET A 248 7.01 8.47 -4.65
N ALA A 249 6.12 7.47 -4.68
CA ALA A 249 5.48 7.00 -5.91
C ALA A 249 4.74 8.12 -6.66
N ILE A 250 3.91 8.88 -5.95
CA ILE A 250 3.15 10.01 -6.52
C ILE A 250 4.11 11.11 -7.00
N GLY A 251 5.15 11.43 -6.23
CA GLY A 251 6.15 12.44 -6.58
C GLY A 251 6.89 12.09 -7.86
N MET A 252 7.37 10.85 -7.99
CA MET A 252 8.06 10.40 -9.20
C MET A 252 7.13 10.35 -10.41
N ALA A 253 5.91 9.84 -10.25
CA ALA A 253 4.95 9.88 -11.35
C ALA A 253 4.70 11.31 -11.83
N LEU A 254 4.57 12.25 -10.90
CA LEU A 254 4.41 13.67 -11.22
C LEU A 254 5.62 14.22 -11.98
N MET A 255 6.85 13.83 -11.61
CA MET A 255 8.06 14.19 -12.38
C MET A 255 8.01 13.69 -13.84
N PHE A 256 7.35 12.57 -14.12
CA PHE A 256 7.10 12.07 -15.48
C PHE A 256 5.87 12.71 -16.16
N GLY A 257 5.22 13.68 -15.50
CA GLY A 257 4.00 14.33 -15.99
C GLY A 257 2.73 13.49 -15.80
N LEU A 258 2.78 12.42 -15.00
CA LEU A 258 1.67 11.51 -14.73
C LEU A 258 1.13 11.73 -13.32
N ARG A 259 -0.20 11.75 -13.18
CA ARG A 259 -0.86 11.96 -11.89
C ARG A 259 -1.43 10.65 -11.37
N LEU A 260 -0.86 10.15 -10.27
CA LEU A 260 -1.41 9.00 -9.53
C LEU A 260 -2.43 9.45 -8.48
N PRO A 261 -3.43 8.62 -8.16
CA PRO A 261 -4.35 8.89 -7.07
C PRO A 261 -3.66 8.84 -5.71
N PHE A 262 -4.22 9.54 -4.73
CA PHE A 262 -3.69 9.57 -3.37
C PHE A 262 -4.13 8.35 -2.56
N ASN A 263 -3.26 7.92 -1.66
CA ASN A 263 -3.47 6.76 -0.79
C ASN A 263 -3.87 7.13 0.64
N PHE A 264 -3.42 8.29 1.15
CA PHE A 264 -3.65 8.71 2.53
C PHE A 264 -4.09 10.16 2.65
N ASP A 265 -5.06 10.43 3.52
CA ASP A 265 -5.48 11.79 3.91
C ASP A 265 -5.66 11.91 5.44
N ALA A 266 -4.53 12.02 6.14
CA ALA A 266 -4.47 12.17 7.60
C ALA A 266 -5.39 11.21 8.38
N PRO A 267 -5.19 9.88 8.24
CA PRO A 267 -6.12 8.87 8.75
C PRO A 267 -6.29 8.87 10.27
N TYR A 268 -5.28 9.27 11.05
CA TYR A 268 -5.37 9.27 12.51
C TYR A 268 -6.12 10.46 13.11
N ARG A 269 -6.68 11.34 12.27
CA ARG A 269 -7.69 12.34 12.68
C ARG A 269 -9.12 11.84 12.59
N SER A 270 -9.32 10.58 12.23
CA SER A 270 -10.66 10.02 12.00
C SER A 270 -11.47 9.93 13.28
N VAL A 271 -12.68 10.48 13.27
CA VAL A 271 -13.63 10.43 14.40
C VAL A 271 -14.55 9.21 14.36
N SER A 272 -14.41 8.37 13.33
CA SER A 272 -15.15 7.10 13.20
C SER A 272 -14.37 6.13 12.30
N ILE A 273 -14.63 4.82 12.45
CA ILE A 273 -14.04 3.80 11.58
C ILE A 273 -14.39 3.97 10.09
N ARG A 274 -15.56 4.55 9.80
CA ARG A 274 -15.96 4.89 8.42
C ARG A 274 -15.12 6.01 7.83
N ASP A 275 -14.76 7.01 8.64
CA ASP A 275 -13.89 8.10 8.24
C ASP A 275 -12.45 7.61 8.04
N PHE A 276 -12.00 6.71 8.92
CA PHE A 276 -10.70 6.04 8.80
C PHE A 276 -10.53 5.36 7.44
N TRP A 277 -11.46 4.51 7.01
CA TRP A 277 -11.39 3.83 5.71
C TRP A 277 -11.53 4.75 4.48
N ARG A 278 -11.98 6.00 4.68
CA ARG A 278 -11.99 7.05 3.63
C ARG A 278 -10.66 7.80 3.54
N ARG A 279 -9.78 7.66 4.54
CA ARG A 279 -8.51 8.38 4.68
C ARG A 279 -7.29 7.46 4.69
N TRP A 280 -7.48 6.18 4.99
CA TRP A 280 -6.46 5.13 5.01
C TRP A 280 -6.53 4.31 3.73
N HIS A 281 -5.38 4.08 3.09
CA HIS A 281 -5.22 3.27 1.88
C HIS A 281 -6.37 3.42 0.87
N MET A 282 -6.67 4.67 0.52
CA MET A 282 -7.89 5.05 -0.19
C MET A 282 -8.07 4.31 -1.52
N THR A 283 -7.00 4.01 -2.25
CA THR A 283 -7.12 3.27 -3.51
C THR A 283 -7.56 1.82 -3.31
N LEU A 284 -7.10 1.16 -2.24
CA LEU A 284 -7.58 -0.17 -1.85
C LEU A 284 -9.05 -0.10 -1.44
N SER A 285 -9.42 0.86 -0.60
CA SER A 285 -10.82 1.09 -0.22
C SER A 285 -11.72 1.26 -1.44
N ARG A 286 -11.29 2.02 -2.46
CA ARG A 286 -12.02 2.18 -3.73
C ARG A 286 -12.10 0.88 -4.51
N PHE A 287 -11.02 0.09 -4.57
CA PHE A 287 -11.00 -1.22 -5.22
C PHE A 287 -12.00 -2.18 -4.56
N LEU A 288 -11.88 -2.40 -3.24
CA LEU A 288 -12.76 -3.25 -2.46
C LEU A 288 -14.22 -2.82 -2.62
N ARG A 289 -14.49 -1.51 -2.60
CA ARG A 289 -15.83 -0.98 -2.79
C ARG A 289 -16.40 -1.30 -4.18
N ASP A 290 -15.66 -0.99 -5.24
CA ASP A 290 -16.19 -0.97 -6.61
C ASP A 290 -16.16 -2.35 -7.31
N TYR A 291 -15.27 -3.25 -6.87
CA TYR A 291 -15.10 -4.59 -7.45
C TYR A 291 -15.57 -5.74 -6.54
N LEU A 292 -15.77 -5.52 -5.23
CA LEU A 292 -16.32 -6.55 -4.33
C LEU A 292 -17.65 -6.09 -3.69
N TYR A 293 -17.65 -5.02 -2.90
CA TYR A 293 -18.80 -4.64 -2.08
C TYR A 293 -20.05 -4.25 -2.89
N ILE A 294 -19.91 -3.36 -3.88
CA ILE A 294 -21.03 -2.92 -4.72
C ILE A 294 -21.63 -4.09 -5.53
N PRO A 295 -20.84 -4.94 -6.20
CA PRO A 295 -21.35 -6.14 -6.87
C PRO A 295 -22.15 -7.09 -5.99
N MET A 296 -21.80 -7.22 -4.70
CA MET A 296 -22.56 -8.05 -3.73
C MET A 296 -23.91 -7.42 -3.30
N GLY A 297 -24.25 -6.23 -3.80
CA GLY A 297 -25.48 -5.48 -3.50
C GLY A 297 -25.23 -4.19 -2.72
N GLY A 298 -24.03 -3.99 -2.19
CA GLY A 298 -23.62 -2.78 -1.48
C GLY A 298 -24.64 -2.35 -0.41
N ASN A 299 -25.03 -1.06 -0.46
CA ASN A 299 -26.01 -0.46 0.45
C ASN A 299 -27.48 -0.69 0.03
N ARG A 300 -27.74 -1.37 -1.08
CA ARG A 300 -29.10 -1.55 -1.63
C ARG A 300 -29.86 -2.71 -0.98
N CYS A 301 -29.18 -3.50 -0.14
CA CYS A 301 -29.77 -4.62 0.57
C CYS A 301 -30.21 -4.25 2.00
N GLY A 302 -31.04 -5.10 2.61
CA GLY A 302 -31.41 -4.98 4.02
C GLY A 302 -30.21 -4.98 4.97
N ALA A 303 -30.42 -4.53 6.21
CA ALA A 303 -29.34 -4.27 7.17
C ALA A 303 -28.44 -5.49 7.44
N VAL A 304 -29.03 -6.69 7.55
CA VAL A 304 -28.30 -7.94 7.76
C VAL A 304 -27.38 -8.24 6.58
N ARG A 305 -27.93 -8.27 5.36
CA ARG A 305 -27.15 -8.54 4.14
C ARG A 305 -26.06 -7.49 3.90
N GLN A 306 -26.32 -6.22 4.23
CA GLN A 306 -25.29 -5.19 4.19
C GLN A 306 -24.14 -5.49 5.17
N GLY A 307 -24.46 -5.90 6.40
CA GLY A 307 -23.47 -6.32 7.39
C GLY A 307 -22.64 -7.51 6.92
N CYS A 308 -23.29 -8.55 6.37
CA CYS A 308 -22.61 -9.71 5.79
C CYS A 308 -21.69 -9.32 4.62
N ASN A 309 -22.15 -8.45 3.71
CA ASN A 309 -21.36 -7.97 2.59
C ASN A 309 -20.12 -7.17 3.06
N LEU A 310 -20.27 -6.34 4.09
CA LEU A 310 -19.16 -5.61 4.71
C LEU A 310 -18.16 -6.58 5.36
N GLY A 311 -18.66 -7.55 6.14
CA GLY A 311 -17.86 -8.60 6.74
C GLY A 311 -17.06 -9.39 5.69
N ALA A 312 -17.73 -9.89 4.64
CA ALA A 312 -17.08 -10.61 3.55
C ALA A 312 -16.03 -9.75 2.83
N THR A 313 -16.35 -8.48 2.54
CA THR A 313 -15.40 -7.56 1.89
C THR A 313 -14.15 -7.36 2.76
N MET A 314 -14.31 -7.17 4.07
CA MET A 314 -13.19 -6.92 4.97
C MET A 314 -12.40 -8.18 5.31
N LEU A 315 -13.04 -9.36 5.34
CA LEU A 315 -12.34 -10.64 5.45
C LEU A 315 -11.45 -10.89 4.23
N LEU A 316 -11.98 -10.64 3.02
CA LEU A 316 -11.19 -10.69 1.79
C LEU A 316 -10.06 -9.66 1.78
N ALA A 317 -10.29 -8.46 2.34
CA ALA A 317 -9.24 -7.47 2.52
C ALA A 317 -8.15 -7.95 3.49
N GLY A 318 -8.54 -8.61 4.57
CA GLY A 318 -7.62 -9.27 5.50
C GLY A 318 -6.79 -10.36 4.80
N ALA A 319 -7.44 -11.31 4.13
CA ALA A 319 -6.76 -12.35 3.36
C ALA A 319 -5.81 -11.78 2.29
N TRP A 320 -6.17 -10.66 1.68
CA TRP A 320 -5.29 -9.97 0.74
C TRP A 320 -4.03 -9.40 1.38
N HIS A 321 -4.08 -9.00 2.66
CA HIS A 321 -2.92 -8.47 3.35
C HIS A 321 -1.88 -9.53 3.68
N GLY A 322 -2.29 -10.75 4.06
CA GLY A 322 -1.35 -11.82 4.37
C GLY A 322 -2.03 -13.16 4.64
N ALA A 323 -1.24 -14.22 4.57
CA ALA A 323 -1.69 -15.58 4.83
C ALA A 323 -1.57 -15.88 6.33
N GLY A 324 -2.71 -15.98 7.02
CA GLY A 324 -2.71 -16.21 8.47
C GLY A 324 -4.03 -15.87 9.16
N TRP A 325 -4.24 -16.46 10.35
CA TRP A 325 -5.42 -16.17 11.17
C TRP A 325 -5.45 -14.73 11.68
N THR A 326 -4.29 -14.12 11.93
CA THR A 326 -4.16 -12.73 12.36
C THR A 326 -4.79 -11.76 11.36
N TYR A 327 -4.52 -11.92 10.06
CA TYR A 327 -5.09 -11.06 9.01
C TYR A 327 -6.60 -11.28 8.81
N LEU A 328 -7.07 -12.52 8.90
CA LEU A 328 -8.51 -12.82 8.83
C LEU A 328 -9.25 -12.20 10.02
N VAL A 329 -8.72 -12.34 11.24
CA VAL A 329 -9.29 -11.72 12.44
C VAL A 329 -9.28 -10.21 12.33
N TRP A 330 -8.17 -9.61 11.88
CA TRP A 330 -8.09 -8.18 11.61
C TRP A 330 -9.18 -7.72 10.63
N GLY A 331 -9.35 -8.43 9.50
CA GLY A 331 -10.40 -8.15 8.53
C GLY A 331 -11.80 -8.27 9.14
N GLY A 332 -12.04 -9.32 9.92
CA GLY A 332 -13.30 -9.53 10.64
C GLY A 332 -13.62 -8.40 11.64
N LEU A 333 -12.63 -7.95 12.41
CA LEU A 333 -12.78 -6.84 13.36
C LEU A 333 -13.17 -5.55 12.64
N HIS A 334 -12.49 -5.20 11.54
CA HIS A 334 -12.84 -4.01 10.76
C HIS A 334 -14.22 -4.15 10.09
N GLY A 335 -14.59 -5.34 9.62
CA GLY A 335 -15.92 -5.64 9.08
C GLY A 335 -17.03 -5.43 10.11
N GLY A 336 -16.83 -5.97 11.32
CA GLY A 336 -17.74 -5.80 12.45
C GLY A 336 -17.86 -4.33 12.88
N ALA A 337 -16.74 -3.64 13.04
CA ALA A 337 -16.72 -2.21 13.39
C ALA A 337 -17.45 -1.35 12.35
N LEU A 338 -17.28 -1.62 11.05
CA LEU A 338 -18.00 -0.94 9.98
C LEU A 338 -19.51 -1.23 9.99
N ALA A 339 -19.90 -2.46 10.29
CA ALA A 339 -21.31 -2.85 10.43
C ALA A 339 -21.97 -2.14 11.62
N VAL A 340 -21.30 -2.12 12.79
CA VAL A 340 -21.74 -1.37 13.97
C VAL A 340 -21.85 0.12 13.66
N ALA A 341 -20.85 0.72 13.01
CA ALA A 341 -20.88 2.14 12.65
C ALA A 341 -22.01 2.49 11.65
N HIS A 342 -22.34 1.59 10.72
CA HIS A 342 -23.49 1.76 9.82
C HIS A 342 -24.82 1.69 10.57
N TRP A 343 -24.97 0.71 11.43
CA TRP A 343 -26.17 0.54 12.25
C TRP A 343 -26.39 1.72 13.20
N TRP A 344 -25.33 2.17 13.88
CA TRP A 344 -25.35 3.33 14.77
C TRP A 344 -25.80 4.60 14.04
N GLY A 345 -25.21 4.85 12.85
CA GLY A 345 -25.57 5.99 12.02
C GLY A 345 -27.01 5.93 11.48
N ARG A 346 -27.54 4.73 11.18
CA ARG A 346 -28.93 4.56 10.74
C ARG A 346 -29.95 4.89 11.82
N ARG A 347 -29.59 4.74 13.10
CA ARG A 347 -30.43 5.15 14.23
C ARG A 347 -30.33 6.63 14.57
N GLY A 348 -29.56 7.40 13.80
CA GLY A 348 -29.38 8.83 14.01
C GLY A 348 -28.51 9.18 15.23
N HIS A 349 -27.92 8.19 15.89
CA HIS A 349 -27.03 8.44 17.03
C HIS A 349 -25.76 9.15 16.56
N ARG A 350 -25.36 10.17 17.32
CA ARG A 350 -24.11 10.91 17.11
C ARG A 350 -23.23 10.73 18.34
N MET A 351 -21.92 10.64 18.12
CA MET A 351 -20.93 10.60 19.18
C MET A 351 -20.16 11.91 19.18
N PRO A 352 -19.85 12.51 20.35
CA PRO A 352 -18.96 13.67 20.43
C PRO A 352 -17.64 13.38 19.72
N ALA A 353 -17.09 14.37 19.00
CA ALA A 353 -15.94 14.17 18.12
C ALA A 353 -14.72 13.59 18.86
N LEU A 354 -14.44 14.06 20.07
CA LEU A 354 -13.31 13.57 20.88
C LEU A 354 -13.50 12.10 21.32
N ALA A 355 -14.70 11.72 21.75
CA ALA A 355 -15.02 10.33 22.09
C ALA A 355 -15.00 9.44 20.84
N GLY A 356 -15.51 9.95 19.72
CA GLY A 356 -15.38 9.42 18.36
C GLY A 356 -13.95 9.03 18.01
N TRP A 357 -13.09 10.03 18.10
CA TRP A 357 -11.67 9.90 17.82
C TRP A 357 -10.99 8.94 18.78
N ALA A 358 -11.19 9.07 20.09
CA ALA A 358 -10.55 8.23 21.09
C ALA A 358 -10.91 6.74 20.90
N LEU A 359 -12.19 6.44 20.70
CA LEU A 359 -12.66 5.07 20.44
C LEU A 359 -12.10 4.53 19.12
N THR A 360 -12.08 5.37 18.07
CA THR A 360 -11.52 4.98 16.77
C THR A 360 -10.02 4.70 16.89
N MET A 361 -9.25 5.58 17.53
CA MET A 361 -7.82 5.41 17.69
C MET A 361 -7.48 4.20 18.54
N LEU A 362 -8.19 3.98 19.65
CA LEU A 362 -8.05 2.79 20.47
C LEU A 362 -8.31 1.51 19.65
N PHE A 363 -9.42 1.45 18.93
CA PHE A 363 -9.74 0.32 18.06
C PHE A 363 -8.64 0.07 17.03
N ILE A 364 -8.17 1.13 16.35
CA ILE A 364 -7.12 1.04 15.33
C ILE A 364 -5.80 0.52 15.93
N MET A 365 -5.37 1.02 17.08
CA MET A 365 -4.14 0.53 17.75
C MET A 365 -4.25 -0.94 18.12
N LEU A 366 -5.39 -1.38 18.69
CA LEU A 366 -5.61 -2.78 19.06
C LEU A 366 -5.68 -3.69 17.82
N SER A 367 -6.33 -3.24 16.74
CA SER A 367 -6.34 -3.96 15.47
C SER A 367 -4.92 -4.08 14.88
N TRP A 368 -4.11 -3.02 14.95
CA TRP A 368 -2.73 -3.07 14.45
C TRP A 368 -1.84 -4.05 15.22
N VAL A 369 -2.06 -4.25 16.52
CA VAL A 369 -1.37 -5.30 17.28
C VAL A 369 -1.64 -6.68 16.67
N ILE A 370 -2.90 -6.97 16.34
CA ILE A 370 -3.27 -8.25 15.72
C ILE A 370 -2.64 -8.36 14.32
N PHE A 371 -2.63 -7.27 13.55
CA PHE A 371 -2.05 -7.24 12.22
C PHE A 371 -0.53 -7.46 12.22
N ARG A 372 0.19 -6.92 13.22
CA ARG A 372 1.65 -7.05 13.34
C ARG A 372 2.10 -8.39 13.89
N ALA A 373 1.30 -9.00 14.76
CA ALA A 373 1.71 -10.21 15.44
C ALA A 373 2.01 -11.36 14.44
N PRO A 374 3.09 -12.14 14.65
CA PRO A 374 3.42 -13.27 13.77
C PRO A 374 2.36 -14.37 13.79
N ASP A 375 1.67 -14.53 14.92
CA ASP A 375 0.59 -15.49 15.10
C ASP A 375 -0.42 -15.02 16.17
N MET A 376 -1.48 -15.80 16.34
CA MET A 376 -2.56 -15.49 17.29
C MET A 376 -2.13 -15.60 18.76
N GLY A 377 -1.14 -16.45 19.07
CA GLY A 377 -0.55 -16.56 20.41
C GLY A 377 0.21 -15.30 20.78
N ALA A 378 1.06 -14.82 19.88
CA ALA A 378 1.76 -13.54 20.02
C ALA A 378 0.79 -12.35 20.14
N ALA A 379 -0.26 -12.30 19.29
CA ALA A 379 -1.29 -11.27 19.39
C ALA A 379 -1.96 -11.26 20.78
N ARG A 380 -2.30 -12.44 21.30
CA ARG A 380 -2.90 -12.60 22.63
C ARG A 380 -1.97 -12.11 23.73
N MET A 381 -0.70 -12.49 23.70
CA MET A 381 0.29 -12.08 24.71
C MET A 381 0.47 -10.56 24.74
N MET A 382 0.54 -9.91 23.56
CA MET A 382 0.62 -8.45 23.48
C MET A 382 -0.63 -7.78 24.06
N LEU A 383 -1.83 -8.27 23.72
CA LEU A 383 -3.09 -7.70 24.24
C LEU A 383 -3.23 -7.90 25.77
N LEU A 384 -2.78 -9.03 26.31
CA LEU A 384 -2.74 -9.28 27.76
C LEU A 384 -1.78 -8.35 28.47
N ALA A 385 -0.60 -8.11 27.90
CA ALA A 385 0.36 -7.13 28.41
C ALA A 385 -0.26 -5.73 28.49
N MET A 386 -0.93 -5.29 27.42
CA MET A 386 -1.62 -3.98 27.39
C MET A 386 -2.73 -3.86 28.44
N ALA A 387 -3.35 -4.97 28.83
CA ALA A 387 -4.38 -5.05 29.87
C ALA A 387 -3.81 -5.16 31.30
N GLY A 388 -2.48 -5.18 31.48
CA GLY A 388 -1.82 -5.19 32.78
C GLY A 388 -1.14 -6.51 33.16
N GLY A 389 -1.17 -7.54 32.31
CA GLY A 389 -0.60 -8.87 32.62
C GLY A 389 0.91 -9.03 32.40
N GLY A 390 1.62 -7.95 32.05
CA GLY A 390 3.02 -7.99 31.62
C GLY A 390 4.04 -7.92 32.74
N HIS A 391 5.13 -8.69 32.62
CA HIS A 391 6.18 -8.79 33.64
C HIS A 391 7.60 -8.78 33.08
N ASP A 392 7.79 -9.07 31.79
CA ASP A 392 9.11 -9.12 31.18
C ASP A 392 9.54 -7.77 30.62
N HIS A 393 10.81 -7.42 30.79
CA HIS A 393 11.38 -6.18 30.27
C HIS A 393 12.06 -6.41 28.92
N ALA A 394 11.56 -5.75 27.87
CA ALA A 394 12.26 -5.60 26.60
C ALA A 394 13.26 -4.44 26.60
N ALA A 395 14.40 -4.56 25.93
CA ALA A 395 15.20 -3.38 25.60
C ALA A 395 14.40 -2.52 24.59
N THR A 396 14.17 -1.26 24.91
CA THR A 396 13.48 -0.31 24.02
C THR A 396 14.42 0.82 23.66
N GLY A 397 14.45 1.21 22.38
CA GLY A 397 15.22 2.37 21.95
C GLY A 397 14.73 3.65 22.64
N HIS A 398 15.63 4.61 22.85
CA HIS A 398 15.27 5.92 23.40
C HIS A 398 15.09 6.95 22.27
N HIS A 399 13.95 6.89 21.59
CA HIS A 399 13.59 7.83 20.50
C HIS A 399 12.33 8.63 20.79
N GLY A 400 12.16 9.08 22.03
CA GLY A 400 10.98 9.84 22.47
C GLY A 400 10.72 11.10 21.64
N VAL A 401 11.77 11.81 21.22
CA VAL A 401 11.62 13.01 20.35
C VAL A 401 11.01 12.65 19.01
N VAL A 402 11.46 11.58 18.35
CA VAL A 402 10.92 11.13 17.06
C VAL A 402 9.48 10.67 17.21
N LEU A 403 9.16 9.97 18.30
CA LEU A 403 7.79 9.57 18.60
C LEU A 403 6.85 10.79 18.73
N VAL A 404 7.27 11.83 19.47
CA VAL A 404 6.49 13.07 19.63
C VAL A 404 6.35 13.80 18.29
N MET A 405 7.42 13.93 17.52
CA MET A 405 7.36 14.53 16.17
C MET A 405 6.39 13.76 15.26
N ALA A 406 6.47 12.44 15.25
CA ALA A 406 5.59 11.57 14.49
C ALA A 406 4.11 11.74 14.88
N LEU A 407 3.82 11.84 16.19
CA LEU A 407 2.47 12.13 16.69
C LEU A 407 1.95 13.49 16.22
N VAL A 408 2.76 14.54 16.35
CA VAL A 408 2.38 15.90 15.92
C VAL A 408 2.09 15.93 14.42
N VAL A 409 2.95 15.32 13.61
CA VAL A 409 2.75 15.24 12.16
C VAL A 409 1.49 14.45 11.82
N ALA A 410 1.23 13.32 12.48
CA ALA A 410 0.09 12.48 12.19
C ALA A 410 -1.26 13.08 12.62
N LEU A 411 -1.31 13.78 13.75
CA LEU A 411 -2.54 14.31 14.35
C LEU A 411 -2.85 15.75 13.94
N VAL A 412 -1.83 16.58 13.70
CA VAL A 412 -1.99 18.01 13.44
C VAL A 412 -1.54 18.38 12.02
N GLY A 413 -0.41 17.84 11.56
CA GLY A 413 0.23 18.20 10.29
C GLY A 413 -0.64 17.90 9.06
N PRO A 414 -0.65 18.74 8.01
CA PRO A 414 -1.43 18.51 6.79
C PRO A 414 -1.03 17.20 6.08
N SER A 415 -1.91 16.64 5.26
CA SER A 415 -1.51 15.58 4.33
C SER A 415 -0.43 16.12 3.36
N SER A 416 0.56 15.29 3.02
CA SER A 416 1.70 15.71 2.19
C SER A 416 1.27 16.32 0.87
N GLN A 417 0.22 15.76 0.26
CA GLN A 417 -0.27 16.23 -1.03
C GLN A 417 -0.93 17.61 -0.88
N ARG A 418 -1.68 17.86 0.19
CA ARG A 418 -2.23 19.19 0.47
C ARG A 418 -1.11 20.20 0.73
N ALA A 419 -0.11 19.83 1.54
CA ALA A 419 1.04 20.68 1.81
C ALA A 419 1.76 21.08 0.51
N ILE A 420 2.19 20.10 -0.29
CA ILE A 420 3.04 20.36 -1.46
C ILE A 420 2.26 20.85 -2.68
N LEU A 421 1.04 20.35 -2.93
CA LEU A 421 0.31 20.68 -4.16
C LEU A 421 -0.57 21.93 -4.03
N ARG A 422 -0.88 22.37 -2.80
CA ARG A 422 -1.80 23.49 -2.57
C ARG A 422 -1.21 24.57 -1.67
N ASP A 423 -0.69 24.19 -0.52
CA ASP A 423 -0.39 25.16 0.54
C ASP A 423 1.06 25.72 0.46
N MET A 424 1.99 25.04 -0.23
CA MET A 424 3.37 25.49 -0.46
C MET A 424 3.58 25.99 -1.90
N PRO A 425 3.57 27.31 -2.15
CA PRO A 425 3.93 27.85 -3.45
C PRO A 425 5.43 27.66 -3.72
N PRO A 426 5.86 27.43 -4.98
CA PRO A 426 7.28 27.35 -5.31
C PRO A 426 8.02 28.63 -4.91
N ALA A 427 9.07 28.50 -4.09
CA ALA A 427 9.91 29.62 -3.66
C ALA A 427 11.40 29.19 -3.60
N PRO A 428 12.36 30.10 -3.89
CA PRO A 428 13.79 29.76 -3.91
C PRO A 428 14.31 29.21 -2.57
N TRP A 429 13.87 29.77 -1.45
CA TRP A 429 14.29 29.30 -0.12
C TRP A 429 13.78 27.88 0.19
N ILE A 430 12.59 27.51 -0.30
CA ILE A 430 12.03 26.15 -0.17
C ILE A 430 12.90 25.18 -0.98
N ALA A 431 13.35 25.58 -2.18
CA ALA A 431 14.24 24.77 -2.99
C ALA A 431 15.60 24.55 -2.32
N VAL A 432 16.19 25.61 -1.73
CA VAL A 432 17.45 25.50 -0.96
C VAL A 432 17.28 24.60 0.25
N ALA A 433 16.24 24.83 1.06
CA ALA A 433 15.95 23.99 2.22
C ALA A 433 15.69 22.52 1.84
N GLY A 434 14.95 22.30 0.75
CA GLY A 434 14.70 20.98 0.19
C GLY A 434 15.98 20.29 -0.29
N GLY A 435 16.89 21.04 -0.94
CA GLY A 435 18.20 20.54 -1.36
C GLY A 435 19.07 20.12 -0.17
N ILE A 436 19.16 20.96 0.87
CA ILE A 436 19.88 20.64 2.10
C ILE A 436 19.28 19.40 2.76
N ALA A 437 17.96 19.35 2.91
CA ALA A 437 17.27 18.20 3.49
C ALA A 437 17.49 16.92 2.68
N PHE A 438 17.52 17.01 1.34
CA PHE A 438 17.82 15.88 0.47
C PHE A 438 19.23 15.35 0.71
N VAL A 439 20.24 16.23 0.77
CA VAL A 439 21.63 15.83 1.05
C VAL A 439 21.73 15.17 2.42
N LEU A 440 21.12 15.76 3.46
CA LEU A 440 21.11 15.18 4.80
C LEU A 440 20.45 13.79 4.84
N LEU A 441 19.33 13.60 4.13
CA LEU A 441 18.67 12.29 4.04
C LEU A 441 19.52 11.27 3.28
N ILE A 442 20.18 11.67 2.19
CA ILE A 442 21.10 10.81 1.45
C ILE A 442 22.27 10.36 2.34
N LEU A 443 22.81 11.25 3.17
CA LEU A 443 23.85 10.93 4.14
C LEU A 443 23.33 10.01 5.25
N LEU A 444 22.10 10.23 5.74
CA LEU A 444 21.46 9.37 6.75
C LEU A 444 21.24 7.93 6.24
N ILE A 445 20.85 7.80 4.98
CA ILE A 445 20.62 6.51 4.30
C ILE A 445 21.96 5.85 3.95
N GLY A 446 22.99 6.64 3.65
CA GLY A 446 24.31 6.16 3.26
C GLY A 446 24.95 5.24 4.29
N GLY A 447 25.46 4.10 3.83
CA GLY A 447 26.14 3.12 4.68
C GLY A 447 25.22 2.24 5.53
N ARG A 448 23.88 2.39 5.43
CA ARG A 448 22.92 1.50 6.08
C ARG A 448 22.33 0.51 5.10
N ILE A 449 22.09 -0.73 5.55
CA ILE A 449 21.20 -1.65 4.83
C ILE A 449 19.79 -1.07 4.96
N PRO A 450 19.08 -0.78 3.85
CA PRO A 450 17.75 -0.19 3.93
C PRO A 450 16.79 -1.17 4.61
N ASP A 451 16.04 -0.68 5.61
CA ASP A 451 14.94 -1.47 6.16
C ASP A 451 13.92 -1.75 5.06
N PRO A 452 13.47 -3.02 4.91
CA PRO A 452 12.50 -3.37 3.90
C PRO A 452 11.21 -2.56 4.12
N PHE A 453 10.54 -2.25 3.03
CA PHE A 453 9.21 -1.68 3.10
C PHE A 453 8.26 -2.64 3.86
N ILE A 454 7.50 -2.14 4.82
CA ILE A 454 6.73 -2.96 5.78
C ILE A 454 5.76 -3.91 5.10
N TYR A 455 5.22 -3.50 3.94
CA TYR A 455 4.32 -4.34 3.15
C TYR A 455 4.98 -5.64 2.66
N PHE A 456 6.32 -5.69 2.52
CA PHE A 456 7.00 -6.92 2.09
C PHE A 456 7.05 -7.99 3.18
N GLN A 457 6.65 -7.65 4.41
CA GLN A 457 6.57 -8.58 5.52
C GLN A 457 5.24 -9.35 5.57
N PHE A 458 4.28 -9.04 4.68
CA PHE A 458 2.89 -9.55 4.74
C PHE A 458 2.40 -10.19 3.43
#